data_AF-A0A9P7X6L0-F1
#
_entry.id   AF-A0A9P7X6L0-F1
#
_cell.length_a   1.000
_cell.length_b   1.000
_cell.length_c   1.000
_cell.angle_alpha   90.00
_cell.angle_beta   90.00
_cell.angle_gamma   90.00
#
_symmetry.space_group_name_H-M   'P 1'
#
loop_
_entity.id
_entity.type
_entity.pdbx_description
1 polymer ?
#
loop_
_entity_poly.entity_id
_entity_poly.type
_entity_poly.pdbx_seq_one_letter_code
_entity_poly.pdbx_strand_id
1 'polypeptide(L)'
;MDPSVRGLPLLSGPTPKREDLNSATCRRCGKEFGFSLPIIVRTPKECNFCGYSYCSSCCDHQALMPRSGEETGYDPVDVCAFCIEQLIVTAAPRNQLREMPIAKLRAYLKAFSIQAPGALEKDDIVQAILDVRVSDDTDEREQPKSFDADVSSVD
;
A
#
# COMPACT_ATOMS: atom_id res chain seq x y z
N MET A 1 -26.24 4.08 4.27
CA MET A 1 -24.89 4.05 3.65
C MET A 1 -24.42 5.49 3.55
N ASP A 2 -23.37 5.84 4.28
CA ASP A 2 -22.85 7.21 4.36
C ASP A 2 -22.20 7.62 3.01
N PRO A 3 -22.52 8.80 2.44
CA PRO A 3 -21.97 9.24 1.16
C PRO A 3 -20.45 9.49 1.18
N SER A 4 -19.83 9.63 2.37
CA SER A 4 -18.39 9.86 2.55
C SER A 4 -17.53 8.65 2.15
N VAL A 5 -18.14 7.47 2.02
CA VAL A 5 -17.44 6.20 1.73
C VAL A 5 -17.31 5.93 0.22
N ARG A 6 -18.03 6.67 -0.63
CA ARG A 6 -18.01 6.44 -2.09
C ARG A 6 -16.71 7.00 -2.70
N GLY A 7 -15.95 6.13 -3.37
CA GLY A 7 -14.74 6.53 -4.11
C GLY A 7 -13.44 6.45 -3.32
N LEU A 8 -13.46 5.91 -2.09
CA LEU A 8 -12.24 5.61 -1.35
C LEU A 8 -11.54 4.37 -1.95
N PRO A 9 -10.19 4.38 -2.04
CA PRO A 9 -9.46 3.25 -2.59
C PRO A 9 -9.51 2.06 -1.64
N LEU A 10 -9.57 0.85 -2.22
CA LEU A 10 -9.58 -0.40 -1.47
C LEU A 10 -8.15 -0.82 -1.11
N LEU A 11 -7.99 -1.39 0.08
CA LEU A 11 -6.77 -2.03 0.54
C LEU A 11 -6.74 -3.50 0.11
N SER A 12 -5.70 -3.87 -0.64
CA SER A 12 -5.46 -5.25 -1.07
C SER A 12 -4.57 -5.96 -0.04
N GLY A 13 -5.18 -6.70 0.89
CA GLY A 13 -4.48 -7.61 1.80
C GLY A 13 -4.17 -7.07 3.20
N PRO A 14 -3.73 -7.96 4.11
CA PRO A 14 -3.43 -7.60 5.50
C PRO A 14 -2.22 -6.67 5.59
N THR A 15 -2.30 -5.68 6.48
CA THR A 15 -1.23 -4.72 6.73
C THR A 15 0.10 -5.44 7.03
N PRO A 16 1.21 -5.10 6.35
CA PRO A 16 2.50 -5.69 6.67
C PRO A 16 2.89 -5.36 8.11
N LYS A 17 3.11 -6.40 8.93
CA LYS A 17 3.61 -6.25 10.29
C LYS A 17 5.07 -5.78 10.22
N ARG A 18 5.33 -4.52 10.57
CA ARG A 18 6.71 -4.00 10.68
C ARG A 18 7.21 -4.20 12.10
N GLU A 19 8.50 -4.42 12.26
CA GLU A 19 9.13 -4.62 13.57
C GLU A 19 9.15 -3.31 14.40
N ASP A 20 9.06 -2.15 13.73
CA ASP A 20 9.14 -0.81 14.33
C ASP A 20 7.78 -0.14 14.61
N LEU A 21 6.74 -0.90 14.99
CA LEU A 21 5.38 -0.36 15.22
C LEU A 21 5.35 0.77 16.27
N ASN A 22 6.24 0.69 17.27
CA ASN A 22 6.36 1.64 18.37
C ASN A 22 7.44 2.72 18.15
N SER A 23 7.56 3.25 16.94
CA SER A 23 8.43 4.41 16.73
C SER A 23 7.86 5.61 17.51
N ALA A 24 8.62 6.14 18.48
CA ALA A 24 8.23 7.31 19.28
C ALA A 24 8.15 8.61 18.47
N THR A 25 8.38 8.57 17.16
CA THR A 25 8.34 9.72 16.25
C THR A 25 7.50 9.43 15.01
N CYS A 26 6.86 10.48 14.48
CA CYS A 26 6.13 10.42 13.23
C CYS A 26 7.09 10.19 12.06
N ARG A 27 6.88 9.12 11.29
CA ARG A 27 7.73 8.76 10.15
C ARG A 27 7.83 9.85 9.08
N ARG A 28 6.80 10.70 8.93
CA ARG A 28 6.76 11.77 7.92
C ARG A 28 7.43 13.07 8.37
N CYS A 29 7.13 13.54 9.59
CA CYS A 29 7.57 14.86 10.05
C CYS A 29 8.58 14.83 11.20
N GLY A 30 8.95 13.64 11.69
CA GLY A 30 9.89 13.46 12.79
C GLY A 30 9.38 13.89 14.16
N LYS A 31 8.14 14.38 14.27
CA LYS A 31 7.57 14.84 15.55
C LYS A 31 7.42 13.68 16.52
N GLU A 32 7.92 13.85 17.74
CA GLU A 32 7.79 12.88 18.83
C GLU A 32 6.35 12.76 19.34
N PHE A 33 5.95 11.55 19.69
CA PHE A 33 4.70 11.18 20.34
C PHE A 33 4.89 11.22 21.87
N GLY A 34 5.19 12.42 22.42
CA GLY A 34 5.40 12.69 23.86
C GLY A 34 6.87 12.52 24.30
N PHE A 35 7.53 13.53 24.87
CA PHE A 35 7.47 13.90 26.30
C PHE A 35 7.62 15.43 26.57
N SER A 36 7.76 16.28 25.55
CA SER A 36 8.22 17.68 25.72
C SER A 36 7.13 18.75 25.92
N LEU A 37 5.83 18.40 25.89
CA LEU A 37 4.72 19.35 26.07
C LEU A 37 3.56 18.70 26.86
N PRO A 38 3.25 19.16 28.09
CA PRO A 38 2.33 18.48 29.02
C PRO A 38 0.82 18.64 28.71
N ILE A 39 0.44 19.26 27.59
CA ILE A 39 -0.97 19.64 27.31
C ILE A 39 -1.58 18.84 26.14
N ILE A 40 -0.78 18.17 25.29
CA ILE A 40 -1.29 17.47 24.10
C ILE A 40 -0.74 16.04 24.06
N VAL A 41 -1.46 15.10 24.66
CA VAL A 41 -1.23 13.66 24.43
C VAL A 41 -1.62 13.37 22.98
N ARG A 42 -0.65 13.37 22.08
CA ARG A 42 -0.87 12.95 20.68
C ARG A 42 -0.76 11.44 20.62
N THR A 43 -1.89 10.75 20.60
CA THR A 43 -1.92 9.32 20.30
C THR A 43 -1.35 9.10 18.89
N PRO A 44 -0.29 8.28 18.73
CA PRO A 44 0.18 7.90 17.40
C PRO A 44 -0.92 7.13 16.67
N LYS A 45 -1.01 7.34 15.36
CA LYS A 45 -1.87 6.57 14.45
C LYS A 45 -1.02 5.67 13.58
N GLU A 46 -1.42 4.42 13.44
CA GLU A 46 -0.80 3.47 12.52
C GLU A 46 -1.49 3.53 11.16
N CYS A 47 -0.69 3.58 10.09
CA CYS A 47 -1.22 3.50 8.73
C CYS A 47 -1.56 2.05 8.38
N ASN A 48 -2.81 1.79 7.99
CA ASN A 48 -3.27 0.44 7.62
C ASN A 48 -2.75 -0.07 6.26
N PHE A 49 -1.99 0.74 5.51
CA PHE A 49 -1.32 0.30 4.29
C PHE A 49 0.15 -0.04 4.52
N CYS A 50 0.90 0.86 5.17
CA CYS A 50 2.33 0.66 5.37
C CYS A 50 2.72 0.15 6.75
N GLY A 51 1.87 0.26 7.78
CA GLY A 51 2.18 -0.20 9.13
C GLY A 51 3.13 0.69 9.94
N TYR A 52 3.43 1.92 9.48
CA TYR A 52 4.23 2.88 10.26
C TYR A 52 3.35 3.79 11.14
N SER A 53 3.96 4.36 12.18
CA SER A 53 3.34 5.33 13.09
C SER A 53 3.48 6.78 12.61
N TYR A 54 2.37 7.52 12.69
CA TYR A 54 2.21 8.90 12.22
C TYR A 54 1.43 9.75 13.23
N CYS A 55 1.62 11.07 13.19
CA CYS A 55 0.73 11.98 13.92
C CYS A 55 -0.63 12.08 13.22
N SER A 56 -1.66 12.52 13.95
CA SER A 56 -3.01 12.70 13.43
C SER A 56 -3.05 13.47 12.11
N SER A 57 -2.28 14.55 11.97
CA SER A 57 -2.20 15.37 10.75
C SER A 57 -1.42 14.73 9.59
N CYS A 58 -0.75 13.59 9.80
CA CYS A 58 -0.04 12.87 8.75
C CYS A 58 -0.75 11.56 8.36
N CYS A 59 -1.81 11.21 9.10
CA CYS A 59 -2.63 10.02 8.96
C CYS A 59 -4.10 10.38 9.19
N ASP A 60 -4.55 11.37 8.41
CA ASP A 60 -5.90 11.92 8.35
C ASP A 60 -6.68 11.47 7.11
N HIS A 61 -6.09 10.59 6.29
CA HIS A 61 -6.74 10.03 5.12
C HIS A 61 -7.32 8.65 5.44
N GLN A 62 -8.36 8.27 4.70
CA GLN A 62 -9.04 7.00 4.88
C GLN A 62 -9.01 6.19 3.60
N ALA A 63 -8.93 4.88 3.76
CA ALA A 63 -9.09 3.88 2.71
C ALA A 63 -10.06 2.80 3.19
N LEU A 64 -10.56 1.97 2.29
CA LEU A 64 -11.51 0.92 2.62
C LEU A 64 -10.82 -0.42 2.78
N MET A 65 -10.95 -1.03 3.95
CA MET A 65 -10.48 -2.38 4.22
C MET A 65 -11.66 -3.36 4.16
N PRO A 66 -11.55 -4.49 3.42
CA PRO A 66 -12.59 -5.52 3.45
C PRO A 66 -12.69 -6.13 4.85
N ARG A 67 -13.90 -6.31 5.35
CA ARG A 67 -14.11 -6.98 6.64
C ARG A 67 -13.67 -8.44 6.55
N SER A 68 -12.95 -8.89 7.56
CA SER A 68 -12.57 -10.30 7.72
C SER A 68 -13.66 -11.00 8.54
N GLY A 69 -14.47 -11.89 7.93
CA GLY A 69 -15.50 -12.66 8.63
C GLY A 69 -16.72 -13.02 7.76
N GLU A 70 -17.80 -13.48 8.38
CA GLU A 70 -19.09 -13.76 7.71
C GLU A 70 -19.82 -12.48 7.25
N GLU A 71 -19.46 -11.32 7.82
CA GLU A 71 -20.05 -10.04 7.41
C GLU A 71 -19.39 -9.51 6.14
N THR A 72 -20.18 -9.43 5.07
CA THR A 72 -19.78 -8.77 3.83
C THR A 72 -19.80 -7.25 4.01
N GLY A 73 -18.67 -6.58 3.83
CA GLY A 73 -18.61 -5.12 3.94
C GLY A 73 -17.20 -4.54 3.84
N TYR A 74 -17.14 -3.22 3.84
CA TYR A 74 -15.90 -2.44 3.87
C TYR A 74 -15.96 -1.47 5.03
N ASP A 75 -14.86 -1.36 5.77
CA ASP A 75 -14.71 -0.39 6.85
C ASP A 75 -13.64 0.64 6.51
N PRO A 76 -13.88 1.93 6.83
CA PRO A 76 -12.89 2.96 6.64
C PRO A 76 -11.77 2.79 7.67
N VAL A 77 -10.53 2.80 7.19
CA VAL A 77 -9.33 2.69 8.01
C VAL A 77 -8.35 3.82 7.70
N ASP A 78 -7.61 4.24 8.73
CA ASP A 78 -6.66 5.34 8.62
C ASP A 78 -5.43 4.94 7.80
N VAL A 79 -5.03 5.82 6.88
CA VAL A 79 -3.82 5.70 6.06
C VAL A 79 -3.05 7.02 6.02
N CYS A 80 -1.73 6.93 5.86
CA CYS A 80 -0.91 8.13 5.77
C CYS A 80 -1.05 8.82 4.41
N ALA A 81 -0.71 10.11 4.36
CA ALA A 81 -0.80 10.92 3.14
C ALA A 81 0.01 10.38 1.96
N PHE A 82 1.11 9.68 2.23
CA PHE A 82 1.87 9.03 1.16
C PHE A 82 1.11 7.82 0.60
N CYS A 83 0.59 6.96 1.48
CA CYS A 83 -0.10 5.74 1.09
C CYS A 83 -1.42 6.01 0.38
N ILE A 84 -2.19 7.02 0.78
CA ILE A 84 -3.42 7.36 0.05
C ILE A 84 -3.14 7.77 -1.39
N GLU A 85 -2.05 8.50 -1.65
CA GLU A 85 -1.70 8.89 -3.01
C GLU A 85 -1.34 7.69 -3.87
N GLN A 86 -0.62 6.72 -3.30
CA GLN A 86 -0.29 5.48 -3.98
C GLN A 86 -1.55 4.65 -4.25
N LEU A 87 -2.42 4.50 -3.23
CA LEU A 87 -3.69 3.78 -3.34
C LEU A 87 -4.61 4.39 -4.40
N ILE A 88 -4.68 5.73 -4.51
CA ILE A 88 -5.43 6.41 -5.58
C ILE A 88 -4.87 6.04 -6.95
N VAL A 89 -3.55 6.02 -7.12
CA VAL A 89 -2.94 5.59 -8.39
C VAL A 89 -3.29 4.13 -8.64
N THR A 90 -3.09 3.23 -7.68
CA THR A 90 -3.40 1.79 -7.78
C THR A 90 -4.88 1.50 -8.10
N ALA A 91 -5.82 2.28 -7.57
CA ALA A 91 -7.25 2.08 -7.81
C ALA A 91 -7.76 2.80 -9.08
N ALA A 92 -7.01 3.75 -9.63
CA ALA A 92 -7.47 4.55 -10.76
C ALA A 92 -7.59 3.72 -12.06
N PRO A 93 -8.69 3.88 -12.82
CA PRO A 93 -8.81 3.28 -14.15
C PRO A 93 -7.90 3.97 -15.15
N ARG A 94 -7.63 3.32 -16.29
CA ARG A 94 -6.74 3.83 -17.35
C ARG A 94 -7.00 5.29 -17.73
N ASN A 95 -8.26 5.69 -17.91
CA ASN A 95 -8.62 7.06 -18.29
C ASN A 95 -8.18 8.08 -17.24
N GLN A 96 -8.38 7.76 -15.95
CA GLN A 96 -7.99 8.64 -14.86
C GLN A 96 -6.47 8.73 -14.72
N LEU A 97 -5.74 7.62 -14.94
CA LEU A 97 -4.27 7.64 -14.96
C LEU A 97 -3.73 8.58 -16.06
N ARG A 98 -4.38 8.61 -17.24
CA ARG A 98 -4.02 9.53 -18.33
C ARG A 98 -4.29 11.00 -18.01
N GLU A 99 -5.13 11.31 -17.04
CA GLU A 99 -5.39 12.69 -16.60
C GLU A 99 -4.43 13.12 -15.48
N MET A 100 -3.83 12.18 -14.76
CA MET A 100 -2.90 12.49 -13.66
C MET A 100 -1.60 13.17 -14.16
N PRO A 101 -0.95 13.99 -13.33
CA PRO A 101 0.36 14.57 -13.64
C PRO A 101 1.43 13.48 -13.82
N ILE A 102 2.27 13.62 -14.85
CA ILE A 102 3.37 12.68 -15.14
C ILE A 102 4.31 12.52 -13.93
N ALA A 103 4.55 13.61 -13.19
CA ALA A 103 5.36 13.58 -11.97
C ALA A 103 4.80 12.61 -10.92
N LYS A 104 3.46 12.55 -10.77
CA LYS A 104 2.78 11.64 -9.83
C LYS A 104 2.93 10.18 -10.27
N LEU A 105 2.74 9.91 -11.56
CA LEU A 105 2.89 8.56 -12.11
C LEU A 105 4.35 8.06 -12.00
N ARG A 106 5.33 8.92 -12.26
CA ARG A 106 6.75 8.58 -12.09
C ARG A 106 7.12 8.35 -10.61
N ALA A 107 6.57 9.14 -9.70
CA ALA A 107 6.76 8.93 -8.27
C ALA A 107 6.21 7.56 -7.83
N TYR A 108 5.07 7.15 -8.37
CA TYR A 108 4.50 5.81 -8.15
C TYR A 108 5.43 4.71 -8.66
N LEU A 109 5.87 4.78 -9.93
CA LEU A 109 6.81 3.79 -10.49
C LEU A 109 8.08 3.65 -9.63
N LYS A 110 8.63 4.78 -9.17
CA LYS A 110 9.80 4.80 -8.30
C LYS A 110 9.51 4.19 -6.92
N ALA A 111 8.34 4.47 -6.33
CA ALA A 111 7.97 3.98 -5.01
C ALA A 111 7.84 2.45 -4.97
N PHE A 112 7.31 1.87 -6.05
CA PHE A 112 7.13 0.41 -6.19
C PHE A 112 8.26 -0.28 -6.95
N SER A 113 9.34 0.45 -7.29
CA SER A 113 10.48 -0.06 -8.06
C SER A 113 10.07 -0.74 -9.38
N ILE A 114 9.01 -0.21 -10.02
CA ILE A 114 8.51 -0.71 -11.29
C ILE A 114 9.46 -0.25 -12.39
N GLN A 115 10.06 -1.22 -13.08
CA GLN A 115 10.93 -0.93 -14.22
C GLN A 115 10.07 -0.48 -15.38
N ALA A 116 10.17 0.80 -15.73
CA ALA A 116 9.52 1.32 -16.92
C ALA A 116 10.55 1.42 -18.06
N PRO A 117 10.22 0.93 -19.27
CA PRO A 117 11.17 0.87 -20.38
C PRO A 117 11.51 2.28 -20.92
N GLY A 118 12.77 2.71 -20.82
CA GLY A 118 13.36 3.77 -21.67
C GLY A 118 12.65 5.14 -21.70
N ALA A 119 12.75 5.86 -22.82
CA ALA A 119 12.18 7.19 -23.03
C ALA A 119 10.64 7.11 -23.13
N LEU A 120 9.97 7.18 -21.97
CA LEU A 120 8.54 6.93 -21.86
C LEU A 120 7.69 8.13 -22.23
N GLU A 121 6.80 7.93 -23.20
CA GLU A 121 5.61 8.77 -23.35
C GLU A 121 4.65 8.53 -22.18
N LYS A 122 3.69 9.44 -21.98
CA LYS A 122 2.74 9.34 -20.87
C LYS A 122 1.95 8.03 -20.91
N ASP A 123 1.59 7.57 -22.10
CA ASP A 123 0.80 6.35 -22.29
C ASP A 123 1.60 5.08 -21.92
N ASP A 124 2.92 5.05 -22.15
CA ASP A 124 3.78 3.93 -21.72
C ASP A 124 3.85 3.80 -20.20
N ILE A 125 3.93 4.94 -19.50
CA ILE A 125 3.91 4.98 -18.02
C ILE A 125 2.59 4.40 -17.51
N VAL A 126 1.48 4.78 -18.13
CA VAL A 126 0.15 4.27 -17.74
C VAL A 126 0.06 2.77 -17.99
N GLN A 127 0.59 2.29 -19.12
CA GLN A 127 0.58 0.87 -19.43
C GLN A 127 1.41 0.06 -18.43
N ALA A 128 2.63 0.49 -18.11
CA ALA A 128 3.48 -0.16 -17.12
C ALA A 128 2.82 -0.27 -15.73
N ILE A 129 2.06 0.76 -15.31
CA ILE A 129 1.30 0.72 -14.05
C ILE A 129 0.17 -0.31 -14.10
N LEU A 130 -0.49 -0.48 -15.25
CA LEU A 130 -1.57 -1.45 -15.40
C LEU A 130 -1.05 -2.87 -15.47
N ASP A 131 0.10 -3.10 -16.13
CA ASP A 131 0.70 -4.43 -16.27
C ASP A 131 1.08 -5.02 -14.91
N VAL A 132 1.62 -4.20 -13.99
CA VAL A 132 1.97 -4.63 -12.63
C VAL A 132 0.76 -5.13 -11.83
N ARG A 133 -0.43 -4.54 -12.04
CA ARG A 133 -1.64 -4.99 -11.35
C ARG A 133 -2.08 -6.37 -11.80
N VAL A 134 -1.87 -6.69 -13.08
CA VAL A 134 -2.25 -7.98 -13.63
C VAL A 134 -1.30 -9.08 -13.15
N SER A 135 -0.01 -8.75 -12.95
CA SER A 135 0.95 -9.73 -12.42
C SER A 135 0.68 -10.13 -10.97
N ASP A 136 0.20 -9.21 -10.12
CA ASP A 136 -0.09 -9.50 -8.71
C ASP A 136 -1.23 -10.53 -8.53
N ASP A 137 -2.12 -10.70 -9.51
CA ASP A 137 -3.21 -11.69 -9.49
C ASP A 137 -2.76 -13.13 -9.88
N THR A 138 -1.51 -13.34 -10.31
CA THR A 138 -1.08 -14.63 -10.93
C THR A 138 -0.09 -15.47 -10.12
N ASP A 139 0.32 -15.07 -8.91
CA ASP A 139 1.38 -15.77 -8.16
C ASP A 139 0.87 -16.88 -7.21
N GLU A 140 0.09 -17.84 -7.73
CA GLU A 140 -0.25 -19.09 -7.02
C GLU A 140 0.25 -20.38 -7.70
N ARG A 141 1.08 -20.33 -8.75
CA ARG A 141 1.68 -21.56 -9.31
C ARG A 141 3.10 -21.35 -9.82
N GLU A 142 4.08 -21.67 -8.99
CA GLU A 142 5.04 -22.76 -9.25
C GLU A 142 6.01 -22.90 -8.07
N GLN A 143 5.70 -23.82 -7.16
CA GLN A 143 6.74 -24.48 -6.36
C GLN A 143 7.48 -25.46 -7.28
N PRO A 144 8.79 -25.31 -7.53
CA PRO A 144 9.59 -26.46 -7.92
C PRO A 144 9.68 -27.38 -6.70
N LYS A 145 8.83 -28.42 -6.69
CA LYS A 145 9.01 -29.61 -5.86
C LYS A 145 10.35 -30.22 -6.27
N SER A 146 11.39 -29.91 -5.50
CA SER A 146 12.65 -30.65 -5.63
C SER A 146 12.36 -32.10 -5.26
N PHE A 147 12.83 -32.94 -6.16
CA PHE A 147 12.54 -34.35 -6.32
C PHE A 147 13.30 -35.12 -5.23
N ASP A 148 12.58 -35.78 -4.33
CA ASP A 148 13.15 -36.82 -3.48
C ASP A 148 13.62 -37.96 -4.40
N ALA A 149 14.93 -38.09 -4.58
CA ALA A 149 15.53 -39.26 -5.17
C ALA A 149 15.97 -40.18 -4.03
N ASP A 150 15.06 -41.06 -3.63
CA ASP A 150 15.40 -42.36 -3.07
C ASP A 150 16.38 -43.06 -4.03
N VAL A 151 17.60 -43.33 -3.57
CA VAL A 151 18.37 -44.46 -4.09
C VAL A 151 18.84 -45.28 -2.90
N SER A 152 18.23 -46.45 -2.78
CA SER A 152 18.57 -47.51 -1.86
C SER A 152 19.71 -48.37 -2.44
N SER A 153 20.68 -48.66 -1.57
CA SER A 153 21.45 -49.91 -1.41
C SER A 153 21.80 -50.80 -2.62
N VAL A 154 23.11 -50.95 -2.90
CA VAL A 154 23.92 -52.21 -3.08
C VAL A 154 25.40 -51.71 -3.08
N ASP A 155 26.41 -52.23 -2.37
CA ASP A 155 26.82 -53.56 -1.92
C ASP A 155 27.41 -53.52 -0.48
#